data_AF-A0A0E2N2T0-F1
#
_entry.id   AF-A0A0E2N2T0-F1
#
_cell.length_a   1.000
_cell.length_b   1.000
_cell.length_c   1.000
_cell.angle_alpha   90.00
_cell.angle_beta   90.00
_cell.angle_gamma   90.00
#
_symmetry.space_group_name_H-M   'P 1'
#
loop_
_entity.id
_entity.type
_entity.pdbx_description
1 polymer ?
#
loop_
_entity_poly.entity_id
_entity_poly.type
_entity_poly.pdbx_seq_one_letter_code
_entity_poly.pdbx_strand_id
1 'polypeptide(L)'
;MPDWHIVFNSASLFGLPVDIEASPNRTIFAIGEPPTKAHRAFHEGQGKNTIVLTSDEELAARQNAARRFVLSPPITRSWSVNKTYDQLLVSEVVDKPLRLSWITSNIALLKGHRYRLAFLERLRKGLDFDLFGRGFRLIGDKWNALAPYRYSIAFENTRADYYFTEKLMDCFVAETMPIYYGSPAITRFFPSDSMVLIDPEDKNVTQKIQEIINSDLWKERRGAIREAKRLVLEKYNTFAYLAGFIESVQDKPLPPEIIHIESPEVDFATDE
;
A
#
# COMPACT_ATOMS: atom_id res chain seq x y z
N MET A 1 -18.93 -24.46 9.50
CA MET A 1 -18.50 -23.05 9.66
C MET A 1 -17.17 -22.88 8.95
N PRO A 2 -16.85 -21.71 8.39
CA PRO A 2 -15.54 -21.46 7.81
C PRO A 2 -14.45 -21.52 8.90
N ASP A 3 -13.25 -21.98 8.52
CA ASP A 3 -12.12 -22.09 9.44
C ASP A 3 -11.53 -20.72 9.84
N TRP A 4 -11.70 -19.72 8.97
CA TRP A 4 -11.20 -18.35 9.16
C TRP A 4 -12.21 -17.32 8.64
N HIS A 5 -12.29 -16.20 9.33
CA HIS A 5 -12.99 -14.99 8.89
C HIS A 5 -11.98 -13.87 8.68
N ILE A 6 -12.06 -13.17 7.55
CA ILE A 6 -11.18 -12.04 7.23
C ILE A 6 -12.05 -10.84 6.91
N VAL A 7 -11.85 -9.75 7.66
CA VAL A 7 -12.59 -8.49 7.55
C VAL A 7 -11.66 -7.44 6.96
N PHE A 8 -11.98 -6.95 5.77
CA PHE A 8 -11.20 -5.92 5.06
C PHE A 8 -11.82 -4.55 5.27
N ASN A 9 -11.32 -3.77 6.24
CA ASN A 9 -11.79 -2.43 6.67
C ASN A 9 -13.27 -2.35 7.11
N SER A 10 -14.22 -2.86 6.32
CA SER A 10 -15.65 -2.98 6.62
C SER A 10 -16.13 -4.41 6.42
N ALA A 11 -17.08 -4.83 7.24
CA ALA A 11 -17.75 -6.12 7.13
C ALA A 11 -19.02 -6.09 6.26
N SER A 12 -19.46 -4.92 5.78
CA SER A 12 -20.59 -4.81 4.86
C SER A 12 -20.45 -3.68 3.83
N LEU A 13 -21.08 -3.85 2.67
CA LEU A 13 -20.99 -2.91 1.55
C LEU A 13 -21.51 -1.51 1.89
N PHE A 14 -22.48 -1.42 2.81
CA PHE A 14 -23.15 -0.18 3.21
C PHE A 14 -22.74 0.28 4.62
N GLY A 15 -21.73 -0.35 5.22
CA GLY A 15 -21.28 -0.04 6.58
C GLY A 15 -22.28 -0.42 7.68
N LEU A 16 -23.31 -1.21 7.35
CA LEU A 16 -24.22 -1.80 8.30
C LEU A 16 -23.48 -2.77 9.24
N PRO A 17 -23.80 -2.77 10.54
CA PRO A 17 -23.32 -3.78 11.47
C PRO A 17 -23.67 -5.19 11.02
N VAL A 18 -22.78 -6.14 11.29
CA VAL A 18 -23.01 -7.56 11.05
C VAL A 18 -22.60 -8.39 12.24
N ASP A 19 -23.34 -9.46 12.46
CA ASP A 19 -23.03 -10.47 13.46
C ASP A 19 -22.47 -11.69 12.74
N ILE A 20 -21.33 -12.19 13.20
CA ILE A 20 -20.75 -13.43 12.72
C ILE A 20 -20.59 -14.41 13.88
N GLU A 21 -20.93 -15.67 13.66
CA GLU A 21 -20.57 -16.76 14.57
C GLU A 21 -19.20 -17.29 14.16
N ALA A 22 -18.18 -17.01 14.98
CA ALA A 22 -16.79 -17.29 14.63
C ALA A 22 -15.92 -17.59 15.84
N SER A 23 -14.89 -18.40 15.66
CA SER A 23 -13.80 -18.52 16.62
C SER A 23 -12.99 -17.22 16.62
N PRO A 24 -12.87 -16.47 17.74
CA PRO A 24 -12.24 -15.15 17.70
C PRO A 24 -10.78 -15.16 17.26
N ASN A 25 -9.99 -16.14 17.70
CA ASN A 25 -8.59 -16.31 17.25
C ASN A 25 -8.46 -16.85 15.81
N ARG A 26 -9.56 -16.90 15.07
CA ARG A 26 -9.66 -17.14 13.62
C ARG A 26 -10.36 -16.02 12.86
N THR A 27 -10.59 -14.89 13.54
CA THR A 27 -11.16 -13.67 12.94
C THR A 27 -10.05 -12.63 12.82
N ILE A 28 -9.71 -12.30 11.58
CA ILE A 28 -8.66 -11.34 11.22
C ILE A 28 -9.31 -10.04 10.76
N PHE A 29 -8.95 -8.94 11.41
CA PHE A 29 -9.13 -7.59 10.88
C PHE A 29 -7.89 -7.21 10.06
N ALA A 30 -8.04 -7.25 8.74
CA ALA A 30 -6.97 -6.99 7.78
C ALA A 30 -7.04 -5.51 7.35
N ILE A 31 -6.26 -4.66 8.03
CA ILE A 31 -6.39 -3.20 7.89
C ILE A 31 -5.59 -2.70 6.70
N GLY A 32 -6.28 -2.06 5.75
CA GLY A 32 -5.68 -1.38 4.59
C GLY A 32 -5.52 0.12 4.77
N GLU A 33 -6.18 0.72 5.76
CA GLU A 33 -6.10 2.15 6.03
C GLU A 33 -4.74 2.56 6.61
N PRO A 34 -4.32 3.84 6.44
CA PRO A 34 -3.07 4.32 7.00
C PRO A 34 -3.15 4.48 8.53
N PRO A 35 -2.03 4.35 9.26
CA PRO A 35 -1.98 4.49 10.71
C PRO A 35 -1.98 5.97 11.12
N THR A 36 -3.07 6.68 10.81
CA THR A 36 -3.30 8.07 11.22
C THR A 36 -4.33 8.12 12.36
N LYS A 37 -4.52 9.29 12.97
CA LYS A 37 -5.48 9.43 14.07
C LYS A 37 -6.90 9.20 13.57
N ALA A 38 -7.24 9.70 12.38
CA ALA A 38 -8.57 9.55 11.79
C ALA A 38 -8.95 8.08 11.54
N HIS A 39 -7.97 7.22 11.25
CA HIS A 39 -8.22 5.81 10.95
C HIS A 39 -7.95 4.87 12.13
N ARG A 40 -7.55 5.41 13.29
CA ARG A 40 -7.09 4.59 14.43
C ARG A 40 -8.12 3.56 14.88
N ALA A 41 -9.41 3.89 14.81
CA ALA A 41 -10.49 2.97 15.18
C ALA A 41 -10.52 1.69 14.32
N PHE A 42 -10.09 1.75 13.05
CA PHE A 42 -9.89 0.53 12.26
C PHE A 42 -8.74 -0.32 12.83
N HIS A 43 -7.63 0.33 13.16
CA HIS A 43 -6.44 -0.35 13.68
C HIS A 43 -6.65 -0.96 15.07
N GLU A 44 -7.64 -0.51 15.85
CA GLU A 44 -7.97 -1.11 17.15
C GLU A 44 -8.71 -2.45 17.03
N GLY A 45 -9.30 -2.74 15.86
CA GLY A 45 -10.10 -3.93 15.60
C GLY A 45 -11.29 -4.10 16.55
N GLN A 46 -12.00 -5.22 16.43
CA GLN A 46 -13.22 -5.49 17.20
C GLN A 46 -13.25 -6.93 17.72
N GLY A 47 -14.08 -7.22 18.72
CA GLY A 47 -14.13 -8.53 19.39
C GLY A 47 -12.92 -8.80 20.30
N LYS A 48 -13.08 -9.66 21.31
CA LYS A 48 -11.99 -10.09 22.20
C LYS A 48 -11.27 -11.29 21.58
N ASN A 49 -9.96 -11.42 21.79
CA ASN A 49 -9.11 -12.48 21.24
C ASN A 49 -9.02 -12.54 19.71
N THR A 50 -9.53 -11.52 19.01
CA THR A 50 -9.39 -11.38 17.56
C THR A 50 -7.98 -10.97 17.18
N ILE A 51 -7.66 -11.15 15.90
CA ILE A 51 -6.36 -10.81 15.33
C ILE A 51 -6.52 -9.53 14.53
N VAL A 52 -5.59 -8.59 14.70
CA VAL A 52 -5.57 -7.34 13.92
C VAL A 52 -4.22 -7.22 13.22
N LEU A 53 -4.23 -7.30 11.89
CA LEU A 53 -3.08 -7.02 11.05
C LEU A 53 -3.03 -5.51 10.81
N THR A 54 -2.05 -4.84 11.42
CA THR A 54 -2.01 -3.39 11.54
C THR A 54 -0.65 -2.82 11.15
N SER A 55 -0.66 -1.66 10.49
CA SER A 55 0.55 -0.85 10.26
C SER A 55 0.81 0.18 11.37
N ASP A 56 -0.04 0.21 12.42
CA ASP A 56 0.15 1.03 13.62
C ASP A 56 1.10 0.31 14.61
N GLU A 57 2.33 0.80 14.68
CA GLU A 57 3.39 0.27 15.53
C GLU A 57 3.09 0.41 17.03
N GLU A 58 2.38 1.48 17.43
CA GLU A 58 2.04 1.71 18.83
C GLU A 58 1.07 0.63 19.32
N LEU A 59 0.05 0.32 18.51
CA LEU A 59 -0.90 -0.75 18.81
C LEU A 59 -0.23 -2.13 18.81
N ALA A 60 0.64 -2.40 17.84
CA ALA A 60 1.39 -3.65 17.78
C ALA A 60 2.34 -3.86 18.98
N ALA A 61 2.81 -2.78 19.61
CA ALA A 61 3.68 -2.84 20.79
C ALA A 61 2.92 -3.01 22.11
N ARG A 62 1.58 -2.91 22.13
CA ARG A 62 0.78 -2.99 23.37
C ARG A 62 0.87 -4.38 24.00
N GLN A 63 1.22 -4.41 25.29
CA GLN A 63 1.17 -5.63 26.12
C GLN A 63 -0.24 -5.80 26.73
N ASN A 64 -0.64 -7.05 26.99
CA ASN A 64 -1.92 -7.39 27.64
C ASN A 64 -3.17 -6.81 26.95
N ALA A 65 -3.11 -6.63 25.64
CA ALA A 65 -4.27 -6.21 24.86
C ALA A 65 -5.34 -7.31 24.85
N ALA A 66 -6.61 -6.89 24.81
CA ALA A 66 -7.74 -7.80 24.62
C ALA A 66 -7.73 -8.49 23.23
N ARG A 67 -6.85 -8.06 22.32
CA ARG A 67 -6.71 -8.51 20.93
C ARG A 67 -5.24 -8.79 20.63
N ARG A 68 -5.00 -9.63 19.63
CA ARG A 68 -3.66 -9.91 19.12
C ARG A 68 -3.36 -8.95 17.97
N PHE A 69 -2.64 -7.88 18.26
CA PHE A 69 -2.09 -6.98 17.23
C PHE A 69 -0.85 -7.61 16.61
N VAL A 70 -0.79 -7.62 15.28
CA VAL A 70 0.35 -8.10 14.50
C VAL A 70 0.77 -7.00 13.55
N LEU A 71 2.02 -6.57 13.66
CA LEU A 71 2.57 -5.54 12.79
C LEU A 71 2.70 -6.08 11.37
N SER A 72 2.06 -5.41 10.41
CA SER A 72 2.04 -5.79 9.00
C SER A 72 2.03 -4.55 8.10
N PRO A 73 2.49 -4.68 6.84
CA PRO A 73 2.07 -3.76 5.79
C PRO A 73 0.54 -3.68 5.70
N PRO A 74 -0.03 -2.58 5.20
CA PRO A 74 -1.46 -2.45 5.06
C PRO A 74 -1.99 -3.48 4.06
N ILE A 75 -3.10 -4.14 4.42
CA ILE A 75 -3.75 -5.13 3.56
C ILE A 75 -4.67 -4.40 2.58
N THR A 76 -4.05 -3.76 1.59
CA THR A 76 -4.76 -3.04 0.51
C THR A 76 -5.07 -3.98 -0.66
N ARG A 77 -5.54 -3.43 -1.79
CA ARG A 77 -5.52 -4.15 -3.08
C ARG A 77 -4.09 -4.61 -3.39
N SER A 78 -3.94 -5.85 -3.85
CA SER A 78 -2.66 -6.41 -4.29
C SER A 78 -1.94 -5.54 -5.33
N TRP A 79 -2.69 -5.09 -6.34
CA TRP A 79 -2.29 -4.12 -7.35
C TRP A 79 -3.54 -3.57 -8.04
N SER A 80 -3.40 -2.53 -8.86
CA SER A 80 -4.46 -1.87 -9.61
C SER A 80 -4.20 -1.81 -11.12
N VAL A 81 -3.28 -2.65 -11.62
CA VAL A 81 -3.15 -2.93 -13.07
C VAL A 81 -4.11 -4.03 -13.48
N ASN A 82 -4.67 -3.98 -14.69
CA ASN A 82 -5.58 -5.01 -15.19
C ASN A 82 -4.81 -6.24 -15.73
N LYS A 83 -4.07 -6.90 -14.83
CA LYS A 83 -3.32 -8.13 -15.11
C LYS A 83 -3.57 -9.16 -14.01
N THR A 84 -3.70 -10.42 -14.42
CA THR A 84 -3.76 -11.55 -13.48
C THR A 84 -2.36 -11.85 -12.93
N TYR A 85 -2.31 -12.61 -11.82
CA TYR A 85 -1.05 -13.14 -11.28
C TYR A 85 -0.23 -13.86 -12.36
N ASP A 86 -0.84 -14.80 -13.09
CA ASP A 86 -0.15 -15.58 -14.12
C ASP A 86 0.38 -14.70 -15.25
N GLN A 87 -0.38 -13.69 -15.67
CA GLN A 87 0.07 -12.73 -16.68
C GLN A 87 1.27 -11.92 -16.21
N LEU A 88 1.30 -11.51 -14.93
CA LEU A 88 2.42 -10.76 -14.35
C LEU A 88 3.65 -11.65 -14.15
N LEU A 89 3.44 -12.91 -13.77
CA LEU A 89 4.51 -13.88 -13.53
C LEU A 89 5.36 -14.09 -14.80
N VAL A 90 4.70 -14.20 -15.96
CA VAL A 90 5.37 -14.45 -17.25
C VAL A 90 5.61 -13.19 -18.08
N SER A 91 5.21 -12.00 -17.60
CA SER A 91 5.36 -10.78 -18.40
C SER A 91 6.83 -10.42 -18.56
N GLU A 92 7.29 -10.25 -19.79
CA GLU A 92 8.62 -9.72 -20.09
C GLU A 92 8.53 -8.26 -20.55
N VAL A 93 9.32 -7.40 -19.92
CA VAL A 93 9.51 -6.02 -20.38
C VAL A 93 10.86 -5.92 -21.09
N VAL A 94 10.88 -5.60 -22.38
CA VAL A 94 12.16 -5.49 -23.12
C VAL A 94 12.69 -4.06 -23.07
N ASP A 95 11.87 -3.08 -23.47
CA ASP A 95 12.19 -1.66 -23.42
C ASP A 95 10.97 -0.84 -22.95
N LYS A 96 11.24 0.38 -22.50
CA LYS A 96 10.25 1.35 -22.03
C LYS A 96 10.51 2.72 -22.68
N PRO A 97 9.69 3.14 -23.65
CA PRO A 97 9.96 4.32 -24.47
C PRO A 97 9.66 5.64 -23.76
N LEU A 98 8.85 5.63 -22.70
CA LEU A 98 8.46 6.84 -21.96
C LEU A 98 9.30 6.99 -20.70
N ARG A 99 9.53 8.24 -20.27
CA ARG A 99 10.46 8.55 -19.17
C ARG A 99 9.78 8.51 -17.80
N LEU A 100 8.81 9.40 -17.57
CA LEU A 100 8.25 9.65 -16.25
C LEU A 100 6.73 9.78 -16.30
N SER A 101 6.04 9.01 -15.46
CA SER A 101 4.62 9.19 -15.17
C SER A 101 4.36 9.49 -13.70
N TRP A 102 3.16 9.97 -13.40
CA TRP A 102 2.63 9.99 -12.04
C TRP A 102 1.13 9.73 -12.06
N ILE A 103 0.68 8.74 -11.29
CA ILE A 103 -0.73 8.44 -11.09
C ILE A 103 -1.17 8.92 -9.69
N THR A 104 -2.01 9.95 -9.64
CA THR A 104 -2.57 10.50 -8.39
C THR A 104 -3.99 11.02 -8.57
N SER A 105 -4.70 11.21 -7.45
CA SER A 105 -5.98 11.92 -7.40
C SER A 105 -5.80 13.37 -6.93
N ASN A 106 -6.78 14.22 -7.17
CA ASN A 106 -6.90 15.57 -6.59
C ASN A 106 -7.53 15.60 -5.19
N ILE A 107 -7.71 14.45 -4.53
CA ILE A 107 -8.26 14.37 -3.17
C ILE A 107 -7.33 15.12 -2.21
N ALA A 108 -7.91 15.88 -1.27
CA ALA A 108 -7.22 16.77 -0.33
C ALA A 108 -7.67 16.62 1.14
N LEU A 109 -8.29 15.49 1.50
CA LEU A 109 -8.90 15.27 2.82
C LEU A 109 -7.88 15.20 3.97
N LEU A 110 -6.78 14.47 3.79
CA LEU A 110 -5.75 14.25 4.80
C LEU A 110 -4.62 15.27 4.64
N LYS A 111 -3.88 15.53 5.72
CA LYS A 111 -2.67 16.37 5.68
C LYS A 111 -1.69 15.90 4.59
N GLY A 112 -1.44 14.60 4.49
CA GLY A 112 -0.56 14.08 3.45
C GLY A 112 -1.14 14.13 2.03
N HIS A 113 -2.48 14.15 1.87
CA HIS A 113 -3.10 14.47 0.58
C HIS A 113 -2.73 15.90 0.13
N ARG A 114 -2.88 16.88 1.02
CA ARG A 114 -2.52 18.29 0.76
C ARG A 114 -1.02 18.44 0.49
N TYR A 115 -0.19 17.75 1.26
CA TYR A 115 1.27 17.75 1.09
C TYR A 115 1.70 17.22 -0.28
N ARG A 116 1.17 16.06 -0.68
CA ARG A 116 1.41 15.48 -2.02
C ARG A 116 0.97 16.42 -3.15
N LEU A 117 -0.18 17.08 -3.02
CA LEU A 117 -0.65 18.05 -4.02
C LEU A 117 0.24 19.29 -4.08
N ALA A 118 0.68 19.81 -2.94
CA ALA A 118 1.65 20.91 -2.91
C ALA A 118 2.98 20.51 -3.57
N PHE A 119 3.45 19.27 -3.36
CA PHE A 119 4.63 18.74 -4.04
C PHE A 119 4.41 18.62 -5.55
N LEU A 120 3.26 18.09 -5.99
CA LEU A 120 2.87 18.01 -7.40
C LEU A 120 2.91 19.39 -8.08
N GLU A 121 2.32 20.38 -7.43
CA GLU A 121 2.27 21.77 -7.89
C GLU A 121 3.66 22.41 -8.02
N ARG A 122 4.58 22.09 -7.11
CA ARG A 122 5.97 22.52 -7.20
C ARG A 122 6.71 21.81 -8.33
N LEU A 123 6.54 20.49 -8.45
CA LEU A 123 7.28 19.66 -9.39
C LEU A 123 6.92 20.01 -10.84
N ARG A 124 5.63 20.18 -11.16
CA ARG A 124 5.15 20.47 -12.52
C ARG A 124 5.60 21.82 -13.07
N LYS A 125 6.16 22.71 -12.25
CA LYS A 125 6.73 24.00 -12.69
C LYS A 125 8.11 23.86 -13.32
N GLY A 126 8.84 22.78 -13.01
CA GLY A 126 10.23 22.60 -13.42
C GLY A 126 10.54 21.24 -14.03
N LEU A 127 9.54 20.37 -14.19
CA LEU A 127 9.70 19.03 -14.72
C LEU A 127 8.49 18.64 -15.56
N ASP A 128 8.74 18.11 -16.75
CA ASP A 128 7.71 17.54 -17.62
C ASP A 128 7.52 16.04 -17.33
N PHE A 129 6.27 15.63 -17.17
CA PHE A 129 5.88 14.25 -16.93
C PHE A 129 4.40 14.02 -17.24
N ASP A 130 4.07 12.77 -17.57
CA ASP A 130 2.69 12.38 -17.82
C ASP A 130 1.90 12.19 -16.52
N LEU A 131 0.96 13.10 -16.25
CA LEU A 131 0.10 13.07 -15.06
C LEU A 131 -1.23 12.37 -15.37
N PHE A 132 -1.60 11.40 -14.52
CA PHE A 132 -2.84 10.64 -14.62
C PHE A 132 -3.58 10.57 -13.28
N GLY A 133 -4.86 10.22 -13.35
CA GLY A 133 -5.72 9.87 -12.23
C GLY A 133 -6.88 10.86 -12.04
N ARG A 134 -7.68 10.63 -10.99
CA ARG A 134 -8.95 11.33 -10.75
C ARG A 134 -8.71 12.82 -10.49
N GLY A 135 -9.42 13.69 -11.22
CA GLY A 135 -9.21 15.14 -11.16
C GLY A 135 -8.08 15.65 -12.07
N PHE A 136 -7.40 14.74 -12.78
CA PHE A 136 -6.43 15.03 -13.84
C PHE A 136 -6.85 14.26 -15.11
N ARG A 137 -5.91 13.59 -15.79
CA ARG A 137 -6.21 12.71 -16.93
C ARG A 137 -6.62 11.32 -16.44
N LEU A 138 -7.90 10.97 -16.60
CA LEU A 138 -8.38 9.62 -16.27
C LEU A 138 -7.68 8.56 -17.12
N ILE A 139 -7.49 7.39 -16.53
CA ILE A 139 -6.92 6.22 -17.19
C ILE A 139 -7.72 4.98 -16.78
N GLY A 140 -8.11 4.16 -17.75
CA GLY A 140 -8.90 2.95 -17.49
C GLY A 140 -8.07 1.85 -16.82
N ASP A 141 -6.83 1.66 -17.28
CA ASP A 141 -5.89 0.67 -16.75
C ASP A 141 -4.55 1.33 -16.43
N LYS A 142 -4.12 1.26 -15.15
CA LYS A 142 -2.84 1.81 -14.71
C LYS A 142 -1.64 1.19 -15.45
N TRP A 143 -1.77 -0.02 -16.00
CA TRP A 143 -0.73 -0.63 -16.82
C TRP A 143 -0.26 0.31 -17.93
N ASN A 144 -1.18 1.03 -18.57
CA ASN A 144 -0.88 1.96 -19.67
C ASN A 144 -0.14 3.23 -19.21
N ALA A 145 -0.15 3.55 -17.92
CA ALA A 145 0.61 4.66 -17.32
C ALA A 145 1.89 4.20 -16.59
N LEU A 146 2.20 2.89 -16.60
CA LEU A 146 3.35 2.34 -15.89
C LEU A 146 4.22 1.52 -16.83
N ALA A 147 3.67 0.49 -17.46
CA ALA A 147 4.42 -0.44 -18.31
C ALA A 147 5.29 0.23 -19.40
N PRO A 148 4.87 1.31 -20.09
CA PRO A 148 5.73 1.98 -21.06
C PRO A 148 6.72 2.99 -20.45
N TYR A 149 6.68 3.25 -19.14
CA TYR A 149 7.48 4.28 -18.45
C TYR A 149 8.61 3.70 -17.63
N ARG A 150 9.85 4.17 -17.85
CA ARG A 150 11.03 3.78 -17.08
C ARG A 150 10.88 4.10 -15.60
N TYR A 151 10.32 5.27 -15.30
CA TYR A 151 10.13 5.78 -13.94
C TYR A 151 8.69 6.19 -13.70
N SER A 152 8.21 6.03 -12.46
CA SER A 152 6.94 6.59 -12.03
C SER A 152 7.04 7.12 -10.60
N ILE A 153 6.37 8.23 -10.30
CA ILE A 153 6.35 8.78 -8.94
C ILE A 153 5.35 7.99 -8.10
N ALA A 154 5.86 7.32 -7.08
CA ALA A 154 5.09 6.58 -6.09
C ALA A 154 5.10 7.34 -4.77
N PHE A 155 4.14 8.24 -4.60
CA PHE A 155 4.05 9.14 -3.45
C PHE A 155 2.90 8.71 -2.53
N GLU A 156 3.22 8.25 -1.33
CA GLU A 156 2.24 7.86 -0.33
C GLU A 156 1.64 9.06 0.41
N ASN A 157 0.38 8.89 0.81
CA ASN A 157 -0.36 9.92 1.53
C ASN A 157 -0.04 9.95 3.03
N THR A 158 0.68 8.95 3.53
CA THR A 158 1.09 8.86 4.93
C THR A 158 2.53 8.34 4.97
N ARG A 159 3.34 8.89 5.88
CA ARG A 159 4.72 8.48 6.12
C ARG A 159 4.78 7.69 7.42
N ALA A 160 4.91 6.38 7.34
CA ALA A 160 5.05 5.46 8.47
C ALA A 160 5.86 4.22 8.06
N ASP A 161 6.61 3.61 8.98
CA ASP A 161 7.60 2.56 8.66
C ASP A 161 6.99 1.34 7.98
N TYR A 162 5.75 0.98 8.33
CA TYR A 162 5.05 -0.17 7.73
C TYR A 162 4.03 0.23 6.66
N TYR A 163 3.96 1.51 6.26
CA TYR A 163 2.94 1.97 5.31
C TYR A 163 3.48 2.15 3.88
N PHE A 164 3.17 1.18 3.02
CA PHE A 164 3.30 1.27 1.56
C PHE A 164 2.10 0.57 0.91
N THR A 165 1.70 1.03 -0.27
CA THR A 165 0.42 0.63 -0.90
C THR A 165 0.61 0.16 -2.34
N GLU A 166 -0.50 -0.02 -3.05
CA GLU A 166 -0.50 -0.31 -4.47
C GLU A 166 0.23 0.76 -5.29
N LYS A 167 0.39 2.00 -4.80
CA LYS A 167 1.15 3.04 -5.55
C LYS A 167 2.60 2.59 -5.81
N LEU A 168 3.24 1.97 -4.83
CA LEU A 168 4.57 1.41 -4.97
C LEU A 168 4.52 0.06 -5.71
N MET A 169 3.62 -0.83 -5.28
CA MET A 169 3.56 -2.19 -5.82
C MET A 169 3.19 -2.23 -7.32
N ASP A 170 2.30 -1.32 -7.77
CA ASP A 170 1.92 -1.17 -9.18
C ASP A 170 3.15 -0.88 -10.07
N CYS A 171 4.12 -0.10 -9.56
CA CYS A 171 5.36 0.18 -10.27
C CYS A 171 6.16 -1.11 -10.48
N PHE A 172 6.34 -1.91 -9.42
CA PHE A 172 7.11 -3.14 -9.48
C PHE A 172 6.47 -4.20 -10.39
N VAL A 173 5.16 -4.42 -10.31
CA VAL A 173 4.49 -5.40 -11.19
C VAL A 173 4.56 -5.01 -12.66
N ALA A 174 4.65 -3.71 -12.96
CA ALA A 174 4.89 -3.18 -14.31
C ALA A 174 6.38 -3.11 -14.68
N GLU A 175 7.30 -3.54 -13.82
CA GLU A 175 8.76 -3.38 -13.93
C GLU A 175 9.23 -1.93 -14.14
N THR A 176 8.48 -0.96 -13.64
CA THR A 176 8.82 0.47 -13.63
C THR A 176 9.54 0.83 -12.34
N MET A 177 10.63 1.60 -12.43
CA MET A 177 11.36 2.03 -11.24
C MET A 177 10.58 3.14 -10.52
N PRO A 178 10.13 2.94 -9.27
CA PRO A 178 9.46 3.98 -8.53
C PRO A 178 10.45 5.04 -8.04
N ILE A 179 10.09 6.31 -8.21
CA ILE A 179 10.64 7.45 -7.48
C ILE A 179 9.73 7.64 -6.27
N TYR A 180 10.21 7.21 -5.11
CA TYR A 180 9.37 6.86 -3.97
C TYR A 180 9.49 7.84 -2.80
N TYR A 181 8.33 8.17 -2.22
CA TYR A 181 8.18 8.82 -0.92
C TYR A 181 7.06 8.13 -0.14
N GLY A 182 7.32 7.71 1.10
CA GLY A 182 6.35 7.00 1.93
C GLY A 182 7.02 6.40 3.16
N SER A 183 7.08 5.07 3.25
CA SER A 183 7.72 4.36 4.36
C SER A 183 9.22 4.71 4.48
N PRO A 184 9.68 5.19 5.64
CA PRO A 184 11.11 5.40 5.92
C PRO A 184 11.90 4.08 5.99
N ALA A 185 11.22 2.99 6.34
CA ALA A 185 11.79 1.66 6.48
C ALA A 185 11.61 0.79 5.22
N ILE A 186 11.30 1.39 4.06
CA ILE A 186 10.91 0.63 2.86
C ILE A 186 11.97 -0.38 2.40
N THR A 187 13.25 -0.10 2.67
CA THR A 187 14.38 -0.98 2.34
C THR A 187 14.45 -2.24 3.21
N ARG A 188 13.63 -2.36 4.26
CA ARG A 188 13.40 -3.62 4.99
C ARG A 188 12.50 -4.59 4.21
N PHE A 189 11.71 -4.08 3.26
CA PHE A 189 10.71 -4.85 2.51
C PHE A 189 11.13 -5.13 1.08
N PHE A 190 11.84 -4.19 0.45
CA PHE A 190 12.28 -4.31 -0.94
C PHE A 190 13.77 -3.96 -1.08
N PRO A 191 14.47 -4.49 -2.11
CA PRO A 191 15.84 -4.11 -2.37
C PRO A 191 15.99 -2.59 -2.51
N SER A 192 16.99 -1.98 -1.88
CA SER A 192 17.21 -0.52 -1.96
C SER A 192 17.38 -0.03 -3.40
N ASP A 193 17.97 -0.87 -4.25
CA ASP A 193 18.25 -0.55 -5.65
C ASP A 193 17.03 -0.70 -6.56
N SER A 194 15.90 -1.23 -6.08
CA SER A 194 14.69 -1.36 -6.90
C SER A 194 13.95 -0.03 -7.10
N MET A 195 14.31 1.01 -6.33
CA MET A 195 13.64 2.30 -6.30
C MET A 195 14.62 3.46 -6.10
N VAL A 196 14.14 4.68 -6.29
CA VAL A 196 14.84 5.90 -5.88
C VAL A 196 14.08 6.60 -4.79
N LEU A 197 14.66 6.71 -3.60
CA LEU A 197 14.06 7.44 -2.49
C LEU A 197 14.25 8.95 -2.68
N ILE A 198 13.18 9.72 -2.51
CA ILE A 198 13.23 11.18 -2.55
C ILE A 198 12.84 11.78 -1.22
N ASP A 199 13.44 12.93 -0.93
CA ASP A 199 12.97 13.85 0.11
C ASP A 199 12.28 15.03 -0.58
N PRO A 200 10.95 15.19 -0.47
CA PRO A 200 10.26 16.33 -1.06
C PRO A 200 10.72 17.66 -0.47
N GLU A 201 11.29 17.70 0.74
CA GLU A 201 11.78 18.94 1.36
C GLU A 201 13.17 19.36 0.85
N ASP A 202 13.85 18.51 0.09
CA ASP A 202 15.10 18.87 -0.56
C ASP A 202 14.87 19.92 -1.67
N LYS A 203 15.54 21.07 -1.55
CA LYS A 203 15.46 22.17 -2.52
C LYS A 203 15.87 21.76 -3.93
N ASN A 204 16.72 20.74 -4.06
CA ASN A 204 17.22 20.23 -5.33
C ASN A 204 16.45 18.99 -5.81
N VAL A 205 15.36 18.59 -5.15
CA VAL A 205 14.61 17.36 -5.49
C VAL A 205 14.17 17.33 -6.95
N THR A 206 13.70 18.46 -7.51
CA THR A 206 13.29 18.55 -8.92
C THR A 206 14.47 18.27 -9.87
N GLN A 207 15.64 18.86 -9.58
CA GLN A 207 16.84 18.63 -10.38
C GLN A 207 17.31 17.17 -10.28
N LYS A 208 17.33 16.61 -9.06
CA LYS A 208 17.67 15.20 -8.84
C LYS A 208 16.76 14.27 -9.62
N ILE A 209 15.44 14.50 -9.58
CA ILE A 209 14.48 13.72 -10.38
C ILE A 209 14.78 13.89 -11.88
N GLN A 210 15.07 15.10 -12.35
CA GLN A 210 15.41 15.35 -13.75
C GLN A 210 16.66 14.56 -14.19
N GLU A 211 17.69 14.50 -13.35
CA GLU A 211 18.92 13.71 -13.58
C GLU A 211 18.60 12.21 -13.64
N ILE A 212 17.81 11.71 -12.68
CA ILE A 212 17.40 10.30 -12.63
C ILE A 212 16.67 9.90 -13.91
N ILE A 213 15.67 10.67 -14.35
CA ILE A 213 14.84 10.27 -15.50
C ILE A 213 15.57 10.37 -16.85
N ASN A 214 16.73 11.06 -16.88
CA ASN A 214 17.62 11.13 -18.04
C ASN A 214 18.76 10.10 -17.99
N SER A 215 18.85 9.33 -16.92
CA SER A 215 19.85 8.27 -16.75
C SER A 215 19.35 6.90 -17.19
N ASP A 216 20.28 5.95 -17.30
CA ASP A 216 20.00 4.53 -17.54
C ASP A 216 19.77 3.72 -16.25
N LEU A 217 19.54 4.38 -15.11
CA LEU A 217 19.40 3.73 -13.80
C LEU A 217 18.35 2.62 -13.76
N TRP A 218 17.20 2.82 -14.41
CA TRP A 218 16.18 1.77 -14.59
C TRP A 218 16.74 0.52 -15.26
N LYS A 219 17.55 0.70 -16.32
CA LYS A 219 18.15 -0.39 -17.10
C LYS A 219 19.26 -1.08 -16.30
N GLU A 220 20.08 -0.33 -15.60
CA GLU A 220 21.18 -0.83 -14.77
C GLU A 220 20.66 -1.66 -13.59
N ARG A 221 19.53 -1.26 -12.99
CA ARG A 221 18.99 -1.89 -11.77
C ARG A 221 17.80 -2.83 -12.03
N ARG A 222 17.62 -3.30 -13.27
CA ARG A 222 16.53 -4.21 -13.65
C ARG A 222 16.44 -5.46 -12.79
N GLY A 223 17.57 -6.00 -12.34
CA GLY A 223 17.60 -7.17 -11.45
C GLY A 223 16.88 -6.88 -10.13
N ALA A 224 17.14 -5.73 -9.50
CA ALA A 224 16.50 -5.34 -8.25
C ALA A 224 15.00 -5.05 -8.43
N ILE A 225 14.60 -4.46 -9.55
CA ILE A 225 13.17 -4.23 -9.88
C ILE A 225 12.44 -5.56 -10.03
N ARG A 226 13.05 -6.55 -10.73
CA ARG A 226 12.46 -7.88 -10.90
C ARG A 226 12.35 -8.64 -9.59
N GLU A 227 13.33 -8.50 -8.70
CA GLU A 227 13.22 -9.06 -7.35
C GLU A 227 12.11 -8.39 -6.55
N ALA A 228 11.96 -7.07 -6.64
CA ALA A 228 10.85 -6.37 -6.01
C ALA A 228 9.49 -6.81 -6.57
N LYS A 229 9.38 -7.03 -7.89
CA LYS A 229 8.20 -7.64 -8.51
C LYS A 229 7.88 -9.01 -7.95
N ARG A 230 8.89 -9.89 -7.84
CA ARG A 230 8.74 -11.22 -7.24
C ARG A 230 8.21 -11.11 -5.81
N LEU A 231 8.77 -10.22 -4.99
CA LEU A 231 8.31 -9.96 -3.62
C LEU A 231 6.85 -9.48 -3.57
N VAL A 232 6.41 -8.61 -4.50
CA VAL A 232 4.99 -8.25 -4.59
C VAL A 232 4.14 -9.48 -4.91
N LEU A 233 4.51 -10.26 -5.93
CA LEU A 233 3.76 -11.42 -6.39
C LEU A 233 3.73 -12.57 -5.37
N GLU A 234 4.79 -12.79 -4.61
CA GLU A 234 4.93 -13.99 -3.78
C GLU A 234 4.80 -13.72 -2.28
N LYS A 235 4.88 -12.47 -1.84
CA LYS A 235 4.93 -12.13 -0.41
C LYS A 235 3.97 -11.01 0.01
N TYR A 236 3.94 -9.90 -0.73
CA TYR A 236 3.26 -8.68 -0.26
C TYR A 236 1.89 -8.42 -0.87
N ASN A 237 1.47 -9.19 -1.88
CA ASN A 237 0.07 -9.18 -2.28
C ASN A 237 -0.81 -9.76 -1.17
N THR A 238 -2.07 -9.32 -1.16
CA THR A 238 -3.06 -9.64 -0.13
C THR A 238 -3.18 -11.14 0.14
N PHE A 239 -3.26 -11.95 -0.93
CA PHE A 239 -3.50 -13.38 -0.81
C PHE A 239 -2.30 -14.13 -0.25
N ALA A 240 -1.10 -13.89 -0.81
CA ALA A 240 0.12 -14.53 -0.33
C ALA A 240 0.43 -14.16 1.12
N TYR A 241 0.25 -12.89 1.48
CA TYR A 241 0.47 -12.43 2.85
C TYR A 241 -0.49 -13.08 3.85
N LEU A 242 -1.80 -13.07 3.54
CA LEU A 242 -2.81 -13.66 4.42
C LEU A 242 -2.67 -15.18 4.53
N ALA A 243 -2.39 -15.88 3.43
CA ALA A 243 -2.15 -17.32 3.45
C ALA A 243 -0.94 -17.67 4.33
N GLY A 244 0.20 -17.01 4.12
CA GLY A 244 1.39 -17.23 4.94
C GLY A 244 1.18 -16.87 6.42
N PHE A 245 0.40 -15.83 6.71
CA PHE A 245 0.03 -15.51 8.08
C PHE A 245 -0.84 -16.60 8.70
N ILE A 246 -1.89 -17.06 8.02
CA ILE A 246 -2.80 -18.10 8.50
C ILE A 246 -2.04 -19.40 8.78
N GLU A 247 -1.16 -19.82 7.87
CA GLU A 247 -0.31 -21.01 8.04
C GLU A 247 0.65 -20.90 9.23
N SER A 248 1.09 -19.68 9.57
CA SER A 248 1.95 -19.43 10.73
C SER A 248 1.24 -19.58 12.09
N VAL A 249 -0.10 -19.59 12.11
CA VAL A 249 -0.88 -19.68 13.35
C VAL A 249 -1.02 -21.15 13.79
N GLN A 250 -0.48 -21.47 14.96
CA GLN A 250 -0.34 -22.84 15.47
C GLN A 250 -1.30 -23.20 16.62
N ASP A 251 -1.98 -22.22 17.23
CA ASP A 251 -2.91 -22.47 18.32
C ASP A 251 -4.18 -23.20 17.81
N LYS A 252 -5.03 -23.70 18.70
CA LYS A 252 -6.33 -24.29 18.30
C LYS A 252 -7.41 -23.21 18.24
N PRO A 253 -8.43 -23.33 17.36
CA PRO A 253 -9.57 -22.43 17.38
C PRO A 253 -10.23 -22.39 18.76
N LEU A 254 -10.55 -21.19 19.24
CA LEU A 254 -11.38 -20.99 20.42
C LEU A 254 -12.83 -21.39 20.12
N PRO A 255 -13.67 -21.70 21.14
CA PRO A 255 -15.10 -21.90 20.94
C PRO A 255 -15.72 -20.73 20.15
N PRO A 256 -16.58 -21.00 19.15
CA PRO A 256 -17.27 -19.94 18.43
C PRO A 256 -18.12 -19.07 19.35
N GLU A 257 -18.11 -17.76 19.10
CA GLU A 257 -18.99 -16.79 19.75
C GLU A 257 -19.57 -15.84 18.70
N ILE A 258 -20.64 -15.13 19.06
CA ILE A 258 -21.17 -14.06 18.23
C ILE A 258 -20.25 -12.85 18.37
N ILE A 259 -19.65 -12.44 17.26
CA ILE A 259 -18.82 -11.24 17.16
C ILE A 259 -19.62 -10.18 16.40
N HIS A 260 -19.96 -9.10 17.09
CA HIS A 260 -20.56 -7.90 16.52
C HIS A 260 -19.49 -7.06 15.83
N ILE A 261 -19.67 -6.79 14.54
CA ILE A 261 -18.72 -6.02 13.72
C ILE A 261 -19.41 -4.82 13.11
N GLU A 262 -18.92 -3.64 13.44
CA GLU A 262 -19.40 -2.35 12.94
C GLU A 262 -18.37 -1.72 11.99
N SER A 263 -18.78 -0.69 11.26
CA SER A 263 -17.84 0.14 10.49
C SER A 263 -17.46 1.36 11.31
N PRO A 264 -16.18 1.54 11.68
CA PRO A 264 -15.74 2.74 12.37
C PRO A 264 -16.05 4.01 11.57
N GLU A 265 -16.50 5.06 12.25
CA GLU A 265 -16.57 6.39 11.66
C GLU A 265 -15.17 6.98 11.48
N VAL A 266 -14.98 7.76 10.41
CA VAL A 266 -13.71 8.42 10.10
C VAL A 266 -13.89 9.92 10.22
N ASP A 267 -13.25 10.50 11.23
CA ASP A 267 -13.18 11.95 11.39
C ASP A 267 -11.84 12.50 10.89
N PHE A 268 -11.85 12.99 9.65
CA PHE A 268 -10.68 13.59 9.02
C PHE A 268 -10.21 14.90 9.68
N ALA A 269 -11.02 15.55 10.51
CA ALA A 269 -10.62 16.76 11.23
C ALA A 269 -9.57 16.48 12.30
N THR A 270 -9.44 15.22 12.75
CA THR A 270 -8.47 14.81 13.79
C THR A 270 -7.02 14.74 13.30
N ASP A 271 -6.80 14.75 11.99
CA ASP A 271 -5.48 14.67 11.34
C ASP A 271 -4.94 16.04 10.85
N GLU A 272 -5.60 17.16 11.21
CA GLU A 272 -5.13 18.52 10.89
C GLU A 272 -3.86 18.94 11.64
#